data_AF-A0A645J3J8-F1
#
_entry.id   AF-A0A645J3J8-F1
#
_cell.length_a   1.000
_cell.length_b   1.000
_cell.length_c   1.000
_cell.angle_alpha   90.00
_cell.angle_beta   90.00
_cell.angle_gamma   90.00
#
_symmetry.space_group_name_H-M   'P 1'
#
loop_
_entity.id
_entity.type
_entity.pdbx_description
1 polymer ?
#
loop_
_entity_poly.entity_id
_entity_poly.type
_entity_poly.pdbx_seq_one_letter_code
_entity_poly.pdbx_strand_id
1 'polypeptide(L)'
;MGQDNFLSQYEKLSGNYGAEKAARFLKQTLVNYHEFCFLENYPGQAGEYNQQLQELSSLFDLPVLYAQSSYLVLEKLLREVWDKDFIVFEAGEKITGETLIKAEEVVLKCQT
;
A
#
# COMPACT_ATOMS: atom_id res chain seq x y z
N MET A 1 -1.45 17.23 -16.82
CA MET A 1 -1.73 15.95 -17.49
C MET A 1 -2.63 15.17 -16.55
N GLY A 2 -3.88 14.89 -16.94
CA GLY A 2 -4.79 14.12 -16.09
C GLY A 2 -4.25 12.70 -15.94
N GLN A 3 -3.99 12.27 -14.70
CA GLN A 3 -3.59 10.89 -14.45
C GLN A 3 -4.77 9.98 -14.82
N ASP A 4 -4.56 9.07 -15.77
CA ASP A 4 -5.49 7.99 -16.08
C ASP A 4 -5.49 6.99 -14.90
N ASN A 5 -6.29 7.28 -13.87
CA ASN A 5 -6.52 6.42 -12.71
C ASN A 5 -7.90 5.72 -12.80
N PHE A 6 -8.14 4.72 -11.95
CA PHE A 6 -9.38 3.93 -11.98
C PHE A 6 -10.66 4.78 -11.80
N LEU A 7 -10.60 5.86 -11.02
CA LEU A 7 -11.72 6.80 -10.86
C LEU A 7 -12.01 7.55 -12.16
N SER A 8 -10.98 8.08 -12.82
CA SER A 8 -11.14 8.78 -14.11
C SER A 8 -11.66 7.85 -15.21
N GLN A 9 -11.26 6.57 -15.19
CA GLN A 9 -11.79 5.56 -16.11
C GLN A 9 -13.26 5.23 -15.79
N TYR A 10 -13.60 5.13 -14.51
CA TYR A 10 -14.99 4.95 -14.08
C TYR A 10 -15.87 6.12 -14.53
N GLU A 11 -15.43 7.37 -14.36
CA GLU A 11 -16.16 8.56 -14.81
C GLU A 11 -16.36 8.57 -16.33
N LYS A 12 -15.30 8.31 -17.10
CA LYS A 12 -15.36 8.21 -18.57
C LYS A 12 -16.33 7.13 -19.03
N LEU A 13 -16.27 5.94 -18.42
CA LEU A 13 -17.15 4.83 -18.76
C LEU A 13 -18.59 5.11 -18.31
N SER A 14 -18.77 5.75 -17.16
CA SER A 14 -20.09 6.11 -16.63
C SER A 14 -20.80 7.12 -17.54
N GLY A 15 -20.09 8.10 -18.07
CA GLY A 15 -20.64 9.07 -19.02
C GLY A 15 -21.13 8.45 -20.33
N ASN A 16 -20.49 7.35 -20.77
CA ASN A 16 -20.83 6.69 -22.03
C ASN A 16 -21.83 5.54 -21.89
N TYR A 17 -21.76 4.78 -20.79
CA TYR A 17 -22.46 3.50 -20.62
C TYR A 17 -23.35 3.43 -19.39
N GLY A 18 -23.31 4.45 -18.53
CA GLY A 18 -23.98 4.47 -17.23
C GLY A 18 -23.13 3.87 -16.10
N ALA A 19 -23.35 4.39 -14.89
CA ALA A 19 -22.59 4.05 -13.67
C ALA A 19 -22.53 2.54 -13.39
N GLU A 20 -23.67 1.84 -13.49
CA GLU A 20 -23.76 0.42 -13.17
C GLU A 20 -22.91 -0.46 -14.12
N LYS A 21 -22.95 -0.16 -15.43
CA LYS A 21 -22.15 -0.89 -16.43
C LYS A 21 -20.67 -0.58 -16.29
N ALA A 22 -20.32 0.67 -16.02
CA ALA A 22 -18.94 1.09 -15.78
C ALA A 22 -18.34 0.38 -14.57
N ALA A 23 -19.07 0.35 -13.44
CA ALA A 23 -18.66 -0.35 -12.23
C ALA A 23 -18.46 -1.84 -12.49
N ARG A 24 -19.42 -2.49 -13.17
CA ARG A 24 -19.32 -3.92 -13.49
C ARG A 24 -18.08 -4.23 -14.34
N PHE A 25 -17.80 -3.42 -15.36
CA PHE A 25 -16.66 -3.62 -16.24
C PHE A 25 -15.34 -3.50 -15.47
N LEU A 26 -15.18 -2.44 -14.67
CA LEU A 26 -13.96 -2.23 -13.90
C LEU A 26 -13.79 -3.26 -12.77
N LYS A 27 -14.87 -3.66 -12.09
CA LYS A 27 -14.82 -4.77 -11.12
C LYS A 27 -14.31 -6.07 -11.75
N GLN A 28 -14.70 -6.37 -12.99
CA GLN A 28 -14.18 -7.56 -13.70
C GLN A 28 -12.67 -7.45 -13.96
N THR A 29 -12.15 -6.26 -14.25
CA THR A 29 -10.69 -6.07 -14.41
C THR A 29 -9.92 -6.28 -13.11
N LEU A 30 -10.58 -6.08 -11.96
CA LEU A 30 -9.98 -6.19 -10.63
C LEU A 30 -10.34 -7.51 -9.90
N VAL A 31 -10.95 -8.49 -10.59
CA VAL A 31 -11.49 -9.69 -9.94
C VAL A 31 -10.45 -10.54 -9.20
N ASN A 32 -9.18 -10.47 -9.61
CA ASN A 32 -8.07 -11.21 -8.99
C ASN A 32 -7.28 -10.36 -7.98
N TYR A 33 -7.69 -9.12 -7.75
CA TYR A 33 -7.07 -8.25 -6.77
C TYR A 33 -7.83 -8.34 -5.45
N HIS A 34 -7.09 -8.30 -4.34
CA HIS A 34 -7.67 -8.48 -3.00
C HIS A 34 -7.66 -7.19 -2.18
N GLU A 35 -6.85 -6.21 -2.56
CA GLU A 35 -6.66 -4.97 -1.82
C GLU A 35 -6.04 -3.88 -2.71
N PHE A 36 -6.22 -2.62 -2.29
CA PHE A 36 -5.46 -1.48 -2.80
C PHE A 36 -4.34 -1.13 -1.82
N CYS A 37 -3.09 -1.18 -2.27
CA CYS A 37 -1.96 -0.73 -1.46
C CYS A 37 -1.66 0.75 -1.74
N PHE A 38 -1.84 1.61 -0.73
CA PHE A 38 -1.37 3.00 -0.76
C PHE A 38 0.03 3.07 -0.17
N LEU A 39 1.00 3.49 -0.98
CA LEU A 39 2.37 3.70 -0.56
C LEU A 39 2.54 5.13 -0.04
N GLU A 40 2.64 5.27 1.27
CA GLU A 40 2.89 6.54 1.92
C GLU A 40 4.39 6.88 1.83
N ASN A 41 4.74 7.92 1.06
CA ASN A 41 6.13 8.37 0.93
C ASN A 41 6.56 9.26 2.09
N TYR A 42 5.60 9.99 2.68
CA TYR A 42 5.82 10.87 3.82
C TYR A 42 4.67 10.74 4.82
N PRO A 43 4.93 10.72 6.14
CA PRO A 43 3.88 10.64 7.15
C PRO A 43 2.82 11.75 6.97
N GLY A 44 1.55 11.37 6.90
CA GLY A 44 0.42 12.29 6.77
C GLY A 44 -0.08 12.51 5.34
N GLN A 45 0.61 11.97 4.33
CA GLN A 45 0.18 12.07 2.93
C GLN A 45 -1.13 11.32 2.68
N ALA A 46 -1.39 10.25 3.44
CA ALA A 46 -2.65 9.52 3.38
C ALA A 46 -3.89 10.41 3.58
N GLY A 47 -3.77 11.47 4.39
CA GLY A 47 -4.86 12.42 4.64
C GLY A 47 -5.35 13.14 3.39
N GLU A 48 -4.44 13.46 2.46
CA GLU A 48 -4.75 14.17 1.21
C GLU A 48 -5.54 13.31 0.23
N TYR A 49 -5.34 11.99 0.28
CA TYR A 49 -5.95 11.02 -0.64
C TYR A 49 -7.09 10.21 -0.02
N ASN A 50 -7.41 10.45 1.25
CA ASN A 50 -8.30 9.61 2.05
C ASN A 50 -9.69 9.48 1.42
N GLN A 51 -10.24 10.59 0.90
CA GLN A 51 -11.53 10.58 0.23
C GLN A 51 -11.51 9.72 -1.05
N GLN A 52 -10.49 9.89 -1.89
CA GLN A 52 -10.36 9.12 -3.13
C GLN A 52 -10.15 7.62 -2.86
N LEU A 53 -9.39 7.29 -1.82
CA LEU A 53 -9.18 5.91 -1.38
C LEU A 53 -10.47 5.28 -0.84
N GLN A 54 -11.28 6.04 -0.10
CA GLN A 54 -12.60 5.58 0.36
C GLN A 54 -13.59 5.37 -0.80
N GLU A 55 -13.58 6.27 -1.79
CA GLU A 55 -14.40 6.15 -2.99
C GLU A 55 -14.01 4.91 -3.81
N LEU A 56 -12.70 4.69 -4.03
CA LEU A 56 -12.19 3.48 -4.68
C LEU A 56 -12.54 2.20 -3.92
N SER A 57 -12.31 2.20 -2.61
CA SER A 57 -12.61 1.05 -1.75
C SER A 57 -14.08 0.67 -1.81
N SER A 58 -14.97 1.67 -1.70
CA SER A 58 -16.42 1.48 -1.77
C SER A 58 -16.88 1.05 -3.16
N LEU A 59 -16.31 1.64 -4.22
CA LEU A 59 -16.68 1.34 -5.60
C LEU A 59 -16.29 -0.08 -6.00
N PHE A 60 -15.11 -0.55 -5.56
CA PHE A 60 -14.55 -1.83 -5.97
C PHE A 60 -14.72 -2.94 -4.94
N ASP A 61 -15.19 -2.63 -3.73
CA ASP A 61 -15.32 -3.57 -2.61
C ASP A 61 -13.96 -4.22 -2.24
N LEU A 62 -12.92 -3.38 -2.25
CA LEU A 62 -11.55 -3.78 -1.92
C LEU A 62 -11.04 -2.94 -0.74
N PRO A 63 -10.45 -3.56 0.30
CA PRO A 63 -9.84 -2.82 1.40
C PRO A 63 -8.62 -2.02 0.92
N VAL A 64 -8.30 -0.95 1.64
CA VAL A 64 -7.10 -0.13 1.41
C VAL A 64 -6.08 -0.45 2.50
N LEU A 65 -4.92 -0.95 2.09
CA LEU A 65 -3.76 -1.17 2.93
C LEU A 65 -2.82 0.03 2.82
N TYR A 66 -2.45 0.62 3.94
CA TYR A 66 -1.46 1.69 4.00
C TYR A 66 -0.10 1.08 4.30
N ALA A 67 0.83 1.18 3.35
CA ALA A 67 2.19 0.69 3.51
C ALA A 67 3.18 1.86 3.42
N GLN A 68 4.26 1.80 4.21
CA GLN A 68 5.34 2.76 4.08
C GLN A 68 6.13 2.50 2.80
N SER A 69 6.41 3.56 2.07
CA SER A 69 7.20 3.49 0.84
C SER A 69 8.64 3.06 1.10
N SER A 70 9.22 2.32 0.16
CA SER A 70 10.65 1.99 0.14
C SER A 70 11.57 3.22 0.19
N TYR A 71 11.11 4.38 -0.30
CA TYR A 71 11.85 5.63 -0.18
C TYR A 71 12.03 6.05 1.30
N LEU A 72 11.00 5.88 2.12
CA LEU A 72 11.07 6.19 3.54
C LEU A 72 12.06 5.25 4.25
N VAL A 73 12.10 3.97 3.87
CA VAL A 73 13.10 3.01 4.36
C VAL A 73 14.51 3.46 3.94
N LEU A 74 14.72 3.86 2.69
CA LEU A 74 16.02 4.38 2.25
C LEU A 74 16.41 5.67 2.98
N GLU A 75 15.48 6.58 3.22
CA GLU A 75 15.73 7.80 3.99
C GLU A 75 16.10 7.50 5.44
N LYS A 76 15.37 6.58 6.10
CA LYS A 76 15.68 6.11 7.45
C LYS A 76 17.07 5.48 7.51
N LEU A 77 17.43 4.67 6.51
CA LEU A 77 18.75 4.06 6.41
C LEU A 77 19.86 5.14 6.34
N LEU A 78 19.70 6.14 5.46
CA LEU A 78 20.67 7.22 5.27
C LEU A 78 20.78 8.17 6.47
N ARG A 79 19.70 8.32 7.25
CA ARG A 79 19.65 9.17 8.44
C ARG A 79 19.99 8.43 9.74
N GLU A 80 20.39 7.16 9.67
CA GLU A 80 20.67 6.31 10.83
C GLU A 80 19.46 6.16 11.79
N VAL A 81 18.23 6.26 11.25
CA VAL A 81 16.99 6.06 12.00
C VAL A 81 16.60 4.59 11.88
N TRP A 82 17.25 3.75 12.67
CA TRP A 82 17.02 2.30 12.66
C TRP A 82 15.91 1.96 13.66
N ASP A 83 14.69 1.85 13.17
CA ASP A 83 13.51 1.47 13.95
C ASP A 83 13.02 0.06 13.56
N LYS A 84 11.73 -0.23 13.80
CA LYS A 84 11.09 -1.52 13.52
C LYS A 84 11.19 -2.01 12.07
N ASP A 85 11.61 -1.15 11.14
CA ASP A 85 11.76 -1.49 9.73
C ASP A 85 13.13 -2.11 9.40
N PHE A 86 14.06 -2.16 10.37
CA PHE A 86 15.41 -2.70 10.18
C PHE A 86 15.71 -3.84 11.15
N ILE A 87 16.34 -4.89 10.61
CA ILE A 87 17.01 -5.89 11.42
C ILE A 87 18.51 -5.61 11.30
N VAL A 88 19.13 -5.23 12.42
CA VAL A 88 20.55 -4.91 12.50
C VAL A 88 21.29 -6.11 13.07
N PHE A 89 22.32 -6.57 12.37
CA PHE A 89 23.19 -7.67 12.81
C PHE A 89 24.59 -7.15 13.07
N GLU A 90 25.26 -7.74 14.06
CA GLU A 90 26.63 -7.36 14.38
C GLU A 90 27.62 -7.86 13.33
N ALA A 91 28.75 -7.17 13.19
CA ALA A 91 29.79 -7.58 12.26
C ALA A 91 30.36 -8.95 12.67
N GLY A 92 30.34 -9.91 11.75
CA GLY A 92 30.82 -11.28 11.98
C GLY A 92 29.77 -12.25 12.50
N GLU A 93 28.52 -11.82 12.69
CA GLU A 93 27.42 -12.71 13.03
C GLU A 93 27.06 -13.64 11.85
N LYS A 94 26.86 -14.93 12.15
CA LYS A 94 26.42 -15.90 11.14
C LYS A 94 24.90 -15.85 11.01
N ILE A 95 24.42 -15.28 9.92
CA ILE A 95 22.99 -15.21 9.60
C ILE A 95 22.52 -16.58 9.12
N THR A 96 21.47 -17.12 9.74
CA THR A 96 20.81 -18.37 9.33
C THR A 96 19.35 -18.11 8.95
N GLY A 97 18.70 -19.04 8.23
CA GLY A 97 17.28 -18.91 7.91
C GLY A 97 16.39 -18.80 9.15
N GLU A 98 16.73 -19.52 10.23
CA GLU A 98 16.02 -19.42 11.52
C GLU A 98 16.19 -18.04 12.18
N THR A 99 17.33 -17.38 11.97
CA THR A 99 17.58 -16.02 12.46
C THR A 99 16.61 -15.02 11.85
N LEU A 100 16.33 -15.14 10.55
CA LEU A 100 15.40 -14.26 9.84
C LEU A 100 13.95 -14.49 10.26
N ILE A 101 13.54 -15.76 10.39
CA ILE A 101 12.18 -16.13 10.81
C ILE A 101 11.88 -15.62 12.24
N LYS A 102 12.83 -15.75 13.17
CA LYS A 102 12.66 -15.23 14.54
C LYS A 102 12.57 -13.71 14.59
N ALA A 103 13.32 -13.02 13.73
CA ALA A 103 13.26 -11.56 13.68
C ALA A 103 11.89 -11.06 13.21
N GLU A 104 11.24 -11.76 12.29
CA GLU A 104 9.88 -11.48 11.82
C GLU A 104 8.83 -11.61 12.95
N GLU A 105 8.94 -12.63 13.81
CA GLU A 105 8.04 -12.82 14.95
C GLU A 105 8.16 -11.72 16.03
N VAL A 106 9.36 -11.16 16.22
CA VAL A 106 9.60 -10.08 17.20
C VAL A 106 8.98 -8.77 16.71
N VAL A 107 9.09 -8.48 15.42
CA VAL A 107 8.47 -7.29 14.80
C VAL A 107 6.94 -7.34 14.90
N LEU A 108 6.34 -8.53 14.74
CA LEU A 108 4.88 -8.73 14.86
C LEU A 108 4.36 -8.53 16.30
N LYS A 109 5.12 -8.94 17.33
CA LYS A 109 4.70 -8.78 18.74
C LYS A 109 4.73 -7.34 19.25
N CYS A 110 5.49 -6.46 18.61
CA CYS A 110 5.53 -5.03 18.95
C CYS A 110 4.40 -4.20 18.29
N GLN A 111 3.52 -4.83 17.50
CA GLN A 111 2.39 -4.17 16.83
C GLN A 111 1.02 -4.39 17.51
N THR A 112 0.96 -5.21 18.57
CA THR A 112 -0.20 -5.40 19.48
C THR A 112 -0.02 -4.63 20.78
#